data_AF-A0A2V9ZFU5-F1
#
_entry.id   AF-A0A2V9ZFU5-F1
#
_cell.length_a   1.000
_cell.length_b   1.000
_cell.length_c   1.000
_cell.angle_alpha   90.00
_cell.angle_beta   90.00
_cell.angle_gamma   90.00
#
_symmetry.space_group_name_H-M   'P 1'
#
loop_
_entity.id
_entity.type
_entity.pdbx_description
1 polymer ?
#
loop_
_entity_poly.entity_id
_entity_poly.type
_entity_poly.pdbx_seq_one_letter_code
_entity_poly.pdbx_strand_id
1 'polypeptide(L)'
;MMSKRTILTFCFLLGTAGLVSAQLPIEQRVDHFRCYFTPRLPVEQSPTVLQDQFDVATKTVERINQLQIIRLCNPVIKITPDGKITPIVNRNHHLTMFRFNPQPVVPRIALIRNQFGDQTITIRDAGVLAVPTGKAKLPNPAPAPSADLDHYKCYSASGQAVNKVVALKDQFTSEPVRVLEPIGFCNPTRKADAGAVFGVKNADAHLACYVTTPSQFPGIAVNIANQFVKRPIRVLKPDILCVPSLKLQWAPVLGVTANPGASGTPVEETPEQP
;
A
#
# COMPACT_ATOMS: atom_id res chain seq x y z
N MET A 1 -7.32 28.57 79.13
CA MET A 1 -8.26 27.97 78.15
C MET A 1 -7.54 27.85 76.80
N MET A 2 -7.55 26.65 76.23
CA MET A 2 -6.67 26.19 75.15
C MET A 2 -6.89 26.95 73.82
N SER A 3 -5.80 27.43 73.22
CA SER A 3 -5.75 27.94 71.85
C SER A 3 -5.52 26.78 70.88
N LYS A 4 -6.48 26.52 70.00
CA LYS A 4 -6.43 25.47 68.98
C LYS A 4 -5.54 25.92 67.82
N ARG A 5 -4.48 25.16 67.53
CA ARG A 5 -3.65 25.32 66.32
C ARG A 5 -4.32 24.60 65.15
N THR A 6 -4.71 25.34 64.13
CA THR A 6 -5.22 24.81 62.86
C THR A 6 -4.04 24.40 61.98
N ILE A 7 -3.92 23.09 61.70
CA ILE A 7 -2.95 22.54 60.75
C ILE A 7 -3.58 22.63 59.35
N LEU A 8 -2.93 23.38 58.45
CA LEU A 8 -3.34 23.51 57.05
C LEU A 8 -2.62 22.43 56.23
N THR A 9 -3.32 21.37 55.85
CA THR A 9 -2.77 20.29 55.02
C THR A 9 -2.71 20.75 53.57
N PHE A 10 -1.50 21.00 53.05
CA PHE A 10 -1.26 21.25 51.63
C PHE A 10 -1.40 19.94 50.85
N CYS A 11 -2.50 19.79 50.10
CA CYS A 11 -2.69 18.68 49.18
C CYS A 11 -1.98 19.01 47.87
N PHE A 12 -0.76 18.48 47.68
CA PHE A 12 -0.08 18.52 46.38
C PHE A 12 -0.77 17.57 45.41
N LEU A 13 -1.61 18.12 44.54
CA LEU A 13 -2.06 17.43 43.34
C LEU A 13 -0.87 17.29 42.38
N LEU A 14 -0.15 16.16 42.46
CA LEU A 14 0.75 15.75 41.39
C LEU A 14 -0.09 15.34 40.18
N GLY A 15 -0.30 16.28 39.26
CA GLY A 15 -0.79 15.97 37.92
C GLY A 15 0.27 15.18 37.16
N THR A 16 0.00 13.91 36.88
CA THR A 16 0.81 13.12 35.95
C THR A 16 0.51 13.59 34.53
N ALA A 17 1.31 14.53 34.02
CA ALA A 17 1.33 14.85 32.61
C ALA A 17 1.87 13.62 31.84
N GLY A 18 0.98 12.81 31.28
CA GLY A 18 1.36 11.74 30.39
C GLY A 18 2.05 12.31 29.16
N LEU A 19 3.32 11.94 28.94
CA LEU A 19 4.04 12.24 27.71
C LEU A 19 3.39 11.44 26.57
N VAL A 20 2.55 12.10 25.76
CA VAL A 20 2.15 11.57 24.45
C VAL A 20 3.39 11.72 23.55
N SER A 21 4.10 10.62 23.31
CA SER A 21 5.16 10.60 22.30
C SER A 21 4.54 10.86 20.94
N ALA A 22 4.85 11.99 20.32
CA ALA A 22 4.43 12.28 18.96
C ALA A 22 5.14 11.31 18.01
N GLN A 23 4.37 10.50 17.28
CA GLN A 23 4.90 9.61 16.24
C GLN A 23 5.62 10.46 15.17
N LEU A 24 6.80 10.03 14.69
CA LEU A 24 7.55 10.72 13.62
C LEU A 24 6.67 10.95 12.38
N PRO A 25 6.86 12.01 11.56
CA PRO A 25 6.12 12.19 10.31
C PRO A 25 6.13 10.94 9.41
N ILE A 26 5.06 10.67 8.66
CA ILE A 26 4.93 9.43 7.85
C ILE A 26 6.09 9.21 6.88
N GLU A 27 6.63 10.31 6.32
CA GLU A 27 7.76 10.32 5.38
C GLU A 27 9.10 9.90 6.03
N GLN A 28 9.14 9.81 7.36
CA GLN A 28 10.29 9.31 8.12
C GLN A 28 10.09 7.89 8.63
N ARG A 29 8.91 7.29 8.39
CA ARG A 29 8.56 5.94 8.84
C ARG A 29 8.40 4.95 7.68
N VAL A 30 7.99 5.44 6.51
CA VAL A 30 7.77 4.63 5.32
C VAL A 30 8.46 5.27 4.12
N ASP A 31 9.11 4.44 3.32
CA ASP A 31 9.79 4.83 2.10
C ASP A 31 8.85 5.25 0.96
N HIS A 32 9.34 6.08 0.05
CA HIS A 32 8.85 6.09 -1.33
C HIS A 32 9.27 4.80 -2.02
N PHE A 33 8.42 4.28 -2.90
CA PHE A 33 8.73 3.06 -3.64
C PHE A 33 8.68 3.26 -5.16
N ARG A 34 9.76 2.89 -5.85
CA ARG A 34 9.79 2.72 -7.31
C ARG A 34 9.43 1.28 -7.64
N CYS A 35 8.35 1.08 -8.40
CA CYS A 35 7.85 -0.26 -8.70
C CYS A 35 8.16 -0.69 -10.14
N TYR A 36 8.84 -1.83 -10.25
CA TYR A 36 9.30 -2.46 -11.47
C TYR A 36 8.35 -3.57 -11.88
N PHE A 37 7.99 -3.61 -13.16
CA PHE A 37 7.19 -4.70 -13.70
C PHE A 37 7.95 -6.03 -13.60
N THR A 38 7.24 -7.12 -13.35
CA THR A 38 7.76 -8.48 -13.55
C THR A 38 6.71 -9.28 -14.33
N PRO A 39 7.12 -10.18 -15.24
CA PRO A 39 6.19 -11.11 -15.88
C PRO A 39 5.30 -11.78 -14.82
N ARG A 40 4.05 -12.12 -15.16
CA ARG A 40 3.15 -12.75 -14.19
C ARG A 40 3.71 -14.12 -13.82
N LEU A 41 4.11 -14.27 -12.56
CA LEU A 41 4.62 -15.52 -12.04
C LEU A 41 3.65 -16.08 -11.01
N PRO A 42 3.14 -17.32 -11.20
CA PRO A 42 2.32 -17.96 -10.18
C PRO A 42 3.16 -18.24 -8.94
N VAL A 43 2.49 -18.27 -7.79
CA VAL A 43 3.05 -18.74 -6.51
C VAL A 43 2.18 -19.86 -5.98
N GLU A 44 2.80 -20.73 -5.17
CA GLU A 44 2.06 -21.76 -4.46
C GLU A 44 1.00 -21.11 -3.58
N GLN A 45 -0.20 -21.68 -3.62
CA GLN A 45 -1.35 -21.09 -2.95
C GLN A 45 -1.19 -21.23 -1.44
N SER A 46 -1.39 -20.13 -0.74
CA SER A 46 -1.59 -20.12 0.71
C SER A 46 -2.86 -19.33 1.00
N PRO A 47 -3.91 -19.97 1.55
CA PRO A 47 -5.11 -19.28 1.99
C PRO A 47 -4.72 -18.10 2.87
N THR A 48 -5.02 -16.88 2.40
CA THR A 48 -4.62 -15.64 3.07
C THR A 48 -5.86 -14.81 3.34
N VAL A 49 -5.99 -14.31 4.55
CA VAL A 49 -7.07 -13.39 4.95
C VAL A 49 -6.49 -12.00 5.15
N LEU A 50 -7.08 -11.00 4.51
CA LEU A 50 -6.72 -9.58 4.69
C LEU A 50 -7.85 -8.85 5.40
N GLN A 51 -7.49 -7.86 6.20
CA GLN A 51 -8.45 -6.92 6.78
C GLN A 51 -7.77 -5.58 6.95
N ASP A 52 -8.21 -4.61 6.16
CA ASP A 52 -7.81 -3.21 6.32
C ASP A 52 -8.94 -2.38 6.93
N GLN A 53 -8.73 -1.07 7.04
CA GLN A 53 -9.71 -0.18 7.64
C GLN A 53 -11.04 -0.06 6.88
N PHE A 54 -11.09 -0.34 5.57
CA PHE A 54 -12.35 -0.35 4.84
C PHE A 54 -13.14 -1.61 5.18
N ASP A 55 -12.44 -2.75 5.31
CA ASP A 55 -13.03 -4.00 5.75
C ASP A 55 -13.54 -3.91 7.19
N VAL A 56 -12.76 -3.27 8.08
CA VAL A 56 -13.18 -3.01 9.46
C VAL A 56 -14.46 -2.18 9.50
N ALA A 57 -14.56 -1.14 8.69
CA ALA A 57 -15.74 -0.27 8.63
C ALA A 57 -17.00 -1.03 8.18
N THR A 58 -16.86 -2.05 7.32
CA THR A 58 -17.98 -2.90 6.86
C THR A 58 -18.09 -4.22 7.63
N LYS A 59 -17.26 -4.45 8.66
CA LYS A 59 -17.18 -5.71 9.42
C LYS A 59 -16.94 -6.94 8.54
N THR A 60 -16.14 -6.78 7.48
CA THR A 60 -15.78 -7.84 6.54
C THR A 60 -14.32 -8.24 6.67
N VAL A 61 -13.94 -9.30 5.95
CA VAL A 61 -12.55 -9.69 5.70
C VAL A 61 -12.45 -10.13 4.24
N GLU A 62 -11.25 -10.03 3.70
CA GLU A 62 -10.93 -10.43 2.35
C GLU A 62 -10.27 -11.82 2.35
N ARG A 63 -10.69 -12.72 1.46
CA ARG A 63 -10.13 -14.09 1.39
C ARG A 63 -9.45 -14.30 0.04
N ILE A 64 -8.14 -14.47 0.09
CA ILE A 64 -7.28 -14.65 -1.07
C ILE A 64 -6.96 -16.12 -1.25
N ASN A 65 -7.28 -16.63 -2.43
CA ASN A 65 -7.02 -18.00 -2.86
C ASN A 65 -6.03 -18.08 -4.05
N GLN A 66 -5.69 -16.95 -4.65
CA GLN A 66 -4.77 -16.88 -5.78
C GLN A 66 -3.90 -15.63 -5.69
N LEU A 67 -2.60 -15.83 -5.89
CA LEU A 67 -1.61 -14.77 -5.93
C LEU A 67 -0.74 -14.93 -7.18
N GLN A 68 -0.47 -13.81 -7.84
CA GLN A 68 0.48 -13.74 -8.96
C GLN A 68 1.40 -12.56 -8.76
N ILE A 69 2.72 -12.78 -8.83
CA ILE A 69 3.68 -11.68 -8.74
C ILE A 69 3.47 -10.79 -9.97
N ILE A 70 3.32 -9.48 -9.74
CA ILE A 70 3.20 -8.49 -10.81
C ILE A 70 4.26 -7.39 -10.74
N ARG A 71 4.77 -7.06 -9.55
CA ARG A 71 5.80 -6.01 -9.38
C ARG A 71 6.73 -6.31 -8.22
N LEU A 72 7.95 -5.80 -8.34
CA LEU A 72 8.88 -5.61 -7.23
C LEU A 72 9.10 -4.11 -7.05
N CYS A 73 9.00 -3.63 -5.82
CA CYS A 73 9.16 -2.23 -5.50
C CYS A 73 10.36 -2.01 -4.58
N ASN A 74 11.22 -1.08 -4.99
CA ASN A 74 12.41 -0.67 -4.25
C ASN A 74 12.17 0.63 -3.51
N PRO A 75 12.81 0.83 -2.34
CA PRO A 75 12.82 2.13 -1.70
C PRO A 75 13.62 3.09 -2.59
N VAL A 76 13.12 4.32 -2.76
CA VAL A 76 13.67 5.26 -3.74
C VAL A 76 13.89 6.65 -3.13
N ILE A 77 15.05 7.23 -3.40
CA ILE A 77 15.29 8.66 -3.15
C ILE A 77 14.49 9.45 -4.16
N LYS A 78 13.78 10.47 -3.72
CA LYS A 78 13.09 11.42 -4.60
C LYS A 78 13.66 12.82 -4.41
N ILE A 79 13.97 13.48 -5.51
CA ILE A 79 14.46 14.85 -5.54
C ILE A 79 13.51 15.67 -6.41
N THR A 80 13.03 16.77 -5.84
CA THR A 80 12.11 17.70 -6.51
C THR A 80 12.89 18.82 -7.22
N PRO A 81 12.28 19.55 -8.18
CA PRO A 81 12.99 20.59 -8.94
C PRO A 81 13.57 21.72 -8.08
N ASP A 82 12.93 22.03 -6.95
CA ASP A 82 13.40 22.96 -5.92
C ASP A 82 14.51 22.39 -5.02
N GLY A 83 15.01 21.20 -5.33
CA GLY A 83 16.13 20.57 -4.63
C GLY A 83 15.74 19.85 -3.33
N LYS A 84 14.46 19.81 -2.95
CA LYS A 84 14.03 19.06 -1.77
C LYS A 84 14.19 17.56 -2.00
N ILE A 85 14.95 16.94 -1.10
CA ILE A 85 15.27 15.50 -1.10
C ILE A 85 14.38 14.79 -0.09
N THR A 86 13.75 13.70 -0.52
CA THR A 86 13.21 12.69 0.38
C THR A 86 14.15 11.48 0.35
N PRO A 87 14.85 11.18 1.46
CA PRO A 87 15.79 10.07 1.52
C PRO A 87 15.09 8.73 1.66
N ILE A 88 15.86 7.65 1.48
CA ILE A 88 15.43 6.30 1.86
C ILE A 88 15.47 6.18 3.38
N VAL A 89 14.34 5.81 4.00
CA VAL A 89 14.17 5.52 5.42
C VAL A 89 14.92 4.24 5.76
N ASN A 90 14.66 3.14 5.04
CA ASN A 90 15.32 1.87 5.25
C ASN A 90 15.60 1.16 3.92
N ARG A 91 16.88 0.92 3.63
CA ARG A 91 17.31 0.29 2.37
C ARG A 91 16.81 -1.15 2.16
N ASN A 92 16.29 -1.78 3.21
CA ASN A 92 15.71 -3.13 3.19
C ASN A 92 14.18 -3.12 3.06
N HIS A 93 13.54 -1.95 2.96
CA HIS A 93 12.11 -1.84 2.65
C HIS A 93 11.87 -2.12 1.18
N HIS A 94 11.75 -3.39 0.80
CA HIS A 94 11.25 -3.78 -0.52
C HIS A 94 9.85 -4.38 -0.40
N LEU A 95 9.02 -4.17 -1.41
CA LEU A 95 7.68 -4.76 -1.51
C LEU A 95 7.59 -5.65 -2.74
N THR A 96 7.00 -6.83 -2.61
CA THR A 96 6.48 -7.58 -3.75
C THR A 96 4.99 -7.34 -3.86
N MET A 97 4.51 -6.93 -5.02
CA MET A 97 3.08 -6.79 -5.30
C MET A 97 2.55 -8.07 -5.96
N PHE A 98 1.53 -8.64 -5.33
CA PHE A 98 0.80 -9.77 -5.83
C PHE A 98 -0.59 -9.34 -6.30
N ARG A 99 -0.94 -9.66 -7.53
CA ARG A 99 -2.33 -9.57 -7.98
C ARG A 99 -3.12 -10.72 -7.39
N PHE A 100 -4.30 -10.42 -6.89
CA PHE A 100 -5.32 -11.39 -6.51
C PHE A 100 -6.62 -11.11 -7.29
N ASN A 101 -7.61 -12.00 -7.14
CA ASN A 101 -8.88 -11.87 -7.83
C ASN A 101 -9.60 -10.58 -7.40
N PRO A 102 -9.92 -9.67 -8.34
CA PRO A 102 -10.54 -8.40 -8.00
C PRO A 102 -11.88 -8.63 -7.32
N GLN A 103 -12.15 -7.81 -6.32
CA GLN A 103 -13.34 -7.93 -5.48
C GLN A 103 -14.50 -7.09 -6.03
N PRO A 104 -15.74 -7.34 -5.60
CA PRO A 104 -16.86 -6.46 -5.93
C PRO A 104 -16.49 -5.00 -5.66
N VAL A 105 -16.70 -4.16 -6.67
CA VAL A 105 -16.34 -2.76 -6.61
C VAL A 105 -17.26 -2.07 -5.59
N VAL A 106 -16.65 -1.50 -4.55
CA VAL A 106 -17.32 -0.57 -3.64
C VAL A 106 -16.67 0.80 -3.85
N PRO A 107 -17.24 1.68 -4.69
CA PRO A 107 -16.66 2.98 -4.95
C PRO A 107 -16.61 3.82 -3.69
N ARG A 108 -15.49 4.50 -3.46
CA ARG A 108 -15.27 5.42 -2.34
C ARG A 108 -14.63 6.70 -2.86
N ILE A 109 -14.95 7.82 -2.25
CA ILE A 109 -14.20 9.07 -2.44
C ILE A 109 -13.32 9.24 -1.20
N ALA A 110 -12.05 9.57 -1.40
CA ALA A 110 -11.11 9.86 -0.32
C ALA A 110 -10.35 11.16 -0.57
N LEU A 111 -10.23 11.96 0.49
CA LEU A 111 -9.30 13.08 0.54
C LEU A 111 -7.98 12.58 1.12
N ILE A 112 -6.92 12.63 0.31
CA ILE A 112 -5.57 12.23 0.70
C ILE A 112 -4.64 13.43 0.70
N ARG A 113 -3.59 13.37 1.52
CA ARG A 113 -2.53 14.36 1.57
C ARG A 113 -1.17 13.68 1.49
N ASN A 114 -0.34 14.15 0.58
CA ASN A 114 1.07 13.77 0.51
C ASN A 114 1.92 14.95 0.01
N GLN A 115 3.17 14.67 -0.31
CA GLN A 115 4.12 15.64 -0.87
C GLN A 115 3.66 16.42 -2.12
N PHE A 116 2.63 15.96 -2.84
CA PHE A 116 2.08 16.64 -4.02
C PHE A 116 0.89 17.55 -3.68
N GLY A 117 0.53 17.64 -2.40
CA GLY A 117 -0.60 18.38 -1.89
C GLY A 117 -1.78 17.49 -1.53
N ASP A 118 -2.94 18.13 -1.40
CA ASP A 118 -4.21 17.47 -1.13
C ASP A 118 -4.84 17.02 -2.45
N GLN A 119 -5.33 15.78 -2.51
CA GLN A 119 -6.02 15.23 -3.67
C GLN A 119 -7.29 14.51 -3.25
N THR A 120 -8.36 14.74 -3.99
CA THR A 120 -9.55 13.88 -3.92
C THR A 120 -9.42 12.78 -4.96
N ILE A 121 -9.49 11.53 -4.51
CA ILE A 121 -9.37 10.34 -5.36
C ILE A 121 -10.64 9.48 -5.26
N THR A 122 -10.97 8.80 -6.36
CA THR A 122 -11.97 7.73 -6.37
C THR A 122 -11.26 6.40 -6.20
N ILE A 123 -11.66 5.61 -5.21
CA ILE A 123 -11.13 4.28 -4.91
C ILE A 123 -12.18 3.24 -5.31
N ARG A 124 -11.76 2.17 -5.99
CA ARG A 124 -12.66 1.11 -6.50
C ARG A 124 -12.36 -0.25 -5.87
N ASP A 125 -12.15 -1.28 -6.68
CA ASP A 125 -11.87 -2.65 -6.26
C ASP A 125 -10.47 -2.80 -5.68
N ALA A 126 -10.35 -3.69 -4.69
CA ALA A 126 -9.07 -4.22 -4.25
C ALA A 126 -8.63 -5.33 -5.20
N GLY A 127 -7.36 -5.33 -5.60
CA GLY A 127 -6.82 -6.35 -6.49
C GLY A 127 -5.34 -6.64 -6.31
N VAL A 128 -4.66 -5.96 -5.39
CA VAL A 128 -3.22 -6.11 -5.16
C VAL A 128 -2.90 -6.20 -3.67
N LEU A 129 -2.08 -7.18 -3.29
CA LEU A 129 -1.47 -7.31 -1.98
C LEU A 129 0.03 -6.98 -2.12
N ALA A 130 0.50 -5.91 -1.48
CA ALA A 130 1.93 -5.61 -1.38
C ALA A 130 2.47 -6.16 -0.06
N VAL A 131 3.56 -6.93 -0.12
CA VAL A 131 4.16 -7.54 1.08
C VAL A 131 5.62 -7.20 1.23
N PRO A 132 6.11 -6.96 2.46
CA PRO A 132 7.54 -6.86 2.74
C PRO A 132 8.30 -8.03 2.14
N THR A 133 9.41 -7.74 1.49
CA THR A 133 10.20 -8.72 0.75
C THR A 133 11.67 -8.44 0.99
N GLY A 134 12.47 -9.46 1.30
CA GLY A 134 13.92 -9.35 1.24
C GLY A 134 14.38 -9.45 -0.21
N LYS A 135 15.35 -8.62 -0.62
CA LYS A 135 15.89 -8.58 -1.97
C LYS A 135 17.41 -8.61 -1.96
N ALA A 136 18.01 -9.41 -2.84
CA ALA A 136 19.46 -9.42 -3.05
C ALA A 136 19.82 -9.51 -4.54
N LYS A 137 20.97 -8.92 -4.91
CA LYS A 137 21.56 -9.13 -6.24
C LYS A 137 22.07 -10.57 -6.33
N LEU A 138 21.85 -11.23 -7.48
CA LEU A 138 22.43 -12.55 -7.73
C LEU A 138 23.97 -12.52 -7.70
N PRO A 139 24.62 -13.61 -7.21
CA PRO A 139 24.02 -14.87 -6.76
C PRO A 139 23.59 -14.88 -5.28
N ASN A 140 23.68 -13.74 -4.57
CA ASN A 140 23.47 -13.70 -3.13
C ASN A 140 22.04 -14.11 -2.75
N PRO A 141 21.84 -14.87 -1.65
CA PRO A 141 20.51 -15.21 -1.16
C PRO A 141 19.79 -13.94 -0.69
N ALA A 142 18.48 -13.87 -0.92
CA ALA A 142 17.67 -12.80 -0.37
C ALA A 142 17.62 -12.90 1.16
N PRO A 143 17.75 -11.78 1.89
CA PRO A 143 17.59 -11.75 3.33
C PRO A 143 16.12 -11.99 3.73
N ALA A 144 15.85 -12.09 5.03
CA ALA A 144 14.48 -12.00 5.52
C ALA A 144 13.86 -10.61 5.22
N PRO A 145 12.54 -10.52 4.99
CA PRO A 145 11.88 -9.24 4.80
C PRO A 145 11.98 -8.36 6.05
N SER A 146 12.00 -7.04 5.85
CA SER A 146 12.03 -6.09 6.97
C SER A 146 10.76 -6.21 7.82
N ALA A 147 10.93 -6.36 9.13
CA ALA A 147 9.80 -6.56 10.03
C ALA A 147 9.00 -5.28 10.23
N ASP A 148 9.62 -4.09 10.20
CA ASP A 148 9.00 -2.78 10.47
C ASP A 148 8.11 -2.25 9.33
N LEU A 149 8.12 -2.88 8.15
CA LEU A 149 7.29 -2.50 7.01
C LEU A 149 5.95 -3.25 7.04
N ASP A 150 4.86 -2.53 6.81
CA ASP A 150 3.52 -3.08 6.76
C ASP A 150 3.24 -3.90 5.49
N HIS A 151 2.28 -4.82 5.60
CA HIS A 151 1.59 -5.35 4.43
C HIS A 151 0.54 -4.33 3.97
N TYR A 152 0.26 -4.28 2.67
CA TYR A 152 -0.74 -3.36 2.12
C TYR A 152 -1.77 -4.07 1.25
N LYS A 153 -3.04 -3.74 1.47
CA LYS A 153 -4.14 -4.02 0.56
C LYS A 153 -4.34 -2.81 -0.35
N CYS A 154 -4.12 -3.01 -1.65
CA CYS A 154 -4.11 -1.95 -2.65
C CYS A 154 -5.34 -2.02 -3.55
N TYR A 155 -5.95 -0.86 -3.72
CA TYR A 155 -7.16 -0.63 -4.49
C TYR A 155 -6.82 0.14 -5.75
N SER A 156 -7.57 -0.10 -6.81
CA SER A 156 -7.59 0.80 -7.97
C SER A 156 -8.04 2.19 -7.52
N ALA A 157 -7.29 3.21 -7.92
CA ALA A 157 -7.61 4.60 -7.62
C ALA A 157 -7.48 5.47 -8.86
N SER A 158 -8.31 6.50 -8.96
CA SER A 158 -8.24 7.51 -10.01
C SER A 158 -8.41 8.92 -9.44
N GLY A 159 -7.88 9.91 -10.14
CA GLY A 159 -7.87 11.30 -9.71
C GLY A 159 -7.09 12.17 -10.70
N GLN A 160 -6.96 13.45 -10.37
CA GLN A 160 -6.22 14.39 -11.23
C GLN A 160 -4.72 14.07 -11.28
N ALA A 161 -4.13 14.20 -12.46
CA ALA A 161 -2.70 14.05 -12.64
C ALA A 161 -1.92 15.17 -11.94
N VAL A 162 -0.86 14.81 -11.22
CA VAL A 162 -0.01 15.79 -10.53
C VAL A 162 0.92 16.52 -11.50
N ASN A 163 1.28 15.87 -12.60
CA ASN A 163 2.11 16.40 -13.69
C ASN A 163 3.45 17.02 -13.24
N LYS A 164 4.10 16.42 -12.23
CA LYS A 164 5.38 16.91 -11.67
C LYS A 164 6.56 16.10 -12.17
N VAL A 165 7.64 16.78 -12.53
CA VAL A 165 8.93 16.12 -12.83
C VAL A 165 9.72 16.00 -11.52
N VAL A 166 10.24 14.81 -11.24
CA VAL A 166 11.10 14.52 -10.09
C VAL A 166 12.27 13.63 -10.53
N ALA A 167 13.42 13.76 -9.89
CA ALA A 167 14.51 12.79 -10.06
C ALA A 167 14.36 11.67 -9.03
N LEU A 168 14.41 10.42 -9.50
CA LEU A 168 14.30 9.23 -8.68
C LEU A 168 15.64 8.47 -8.72
N LYS A 169 16.10 7.99 -7.58
CA LYS A 169 17.32 7.19 -7.47
C LYS A 169 17.12 6.03 -6.51
N ASP A 170 17.21 4.81 -7.03
CA ASP A 170 17.08 3.58 -6.26
C ASP A 170 18.27 2.63 -6.53
N GLN A 171 18.13 1.36 -6.17
CA GLN A 171 19.19 0.36 -6.35
C GLN A 171 19.39 -0.08 -7.81
N PHE A 172 18.54 0.34 -8.75
CA PHE A 172 18.61 -0.06 -10.16
C PHE A 172 18.79 1.11 -11.12
N THR A 173 18.20 2.26 -10.82
CA THR A 173 18.08 3.41 -11.73
C THR A 173 18.35 4.73 -11.02
N SER A 174 18.72 5.74 -11.81
CA SER A 174 18.89 7.13 -11.36
C SER A 174 18.52 8.05 -12.52
N GLU A 175 17.30 8.59 -12.51
CA GLU A 175 16.75 9.32 -13.67
C GLU A 175 15.63 10.30 -13.29
N PRO A 176 15.40 11.35 -14.10
CA PRO A 176 14.19 12.15 -14.02
C PRO A 176 12.98 11.41 -14.60
N VAL A 177 11.83 11.50 -13.94
CA VAL A 177 10.54 11.01 -14.43
C VAL A 177 9.44 12.05 -14.22
N ARG A 178 8.39 12.01 -15.05
CA ARG A 178 7.16 12.75 -14.78
C ARG A 178 6.17 11.85 -14.05
N VAL A 179 5.67 12.31 -12.91
CA VAL A 179 4.59 11.71 -12.12
C VAL A 179 3.26 12.24 -12.66
N LEU A 180 2.32 11.34 -12.95
CA LEU A 180 1.07 11.61 -13.65
C LEU A 180 -0.13 11.39 -12.72
N GLU A 181 -1.15 10.66 -13.16
CA GLU A 181 -2.35 10.33 -12.39
C GLU A 181 -2.11 9.25 -11.32
N PRO A 182 -2.86 9.30 -10.20
CA PRO A 182 -2.94 8.17 -9.28
C PRO A 182 -3.57 6.97 -10.00
N ILE A 183 -3.04 5.79 -9.73
CA ILE A 183 -3.54 4.51 -10.24
C ILE A 183 -3.86 3.51 -9.12
N GLY A 184 -3.36 3.76 -7.90
CA GLY A 184 -3.66 2.91 -6.76
C GLY A 184 -3.59 3.63 -5.44
N PHE A 185 -4.36 3.13 -4.49
CA PHE A 185 -4.31 3.56 -3.10
C PHE A 185 -4.21 2.33 -2.18
N CYS A 186 -3.19 2.29 -1.35
CA CYS A 186 -2.81 1.13 -0.54
C CYS A 186 -3.01 1.42 0.93
N ASN A 187 -3.90 0.66 1.57
CA ASN A 187 -4.10 0.69 3.01
C ASN A 187 -3.16 -0.32 3.68
N PRO A 188 -2.51 0.04 4.80
CA PRO A 188 -1.92 -0.94 5.69
C PRO A 188 -2.99 -1.99 6.06
N THR A 189 -2.65 -3.26 5.98
CA THR A 189 -3.60 -4.36 6.20
C THR A 189 -3.09 -5.34 7.23
N ARG A 190 -3.98 -5.80 8.10
CA ARG A 190 -3.76 -7.04 8.83
C ARG A 190 -3.75 -8.17 7.81
N LYS A 191 -2.81 -9.11 7.94
CA LYS A 191 -2.72 -10.32 7.12
C LYS A 191 -2.66 -11.53 8.03
N ALA A 192 -3.51 -12.52 7.79
CA ALA A 192 -3.42 -13.83 8.42
C ALA A 192 -3.27 -14.90 7.35
N ASP A 193 -2.36 -15.85 7.55
CA ASP A 193 -2.24 -17.07 6.76
C ASP A 193 -2.08 -18.28 7.70
N ALA A 194 -1.83 -19.47 7.15
CA ALA A 194 -1.68 -20.69 7.93
C ALA A 194 -0.49 -20.65 8.92
N GLY A 195 0.50 -19.78 8.70
CA GLY A 195 1.73 -19.74 9.49
C GLY A 195 1.80 -18.61 10.51
N ALA A 196 1.13 -17.47 10.25
CA ALA A 196 1.22 -16.30 11.14
C ALA A 196 0.12 -15.24 10.91
N VAL A 197 -0.04 -14.41 11.94
CA VAL A 197 -0.81 -13.17 11.89
C VAL A 197 0.15 -11.99 11.93
N PHE A 198 0.00 -11.10 10.95
CA PHE A 198 0.76 -9.86 10.81
C PHE A 198 -0.19 -8.70 11.05
N GLY A 199 0.02 -7.98 12.15
CA GLY A 199 -0.73 -6.77 12.49
C GLY A 199 -0.24 -5.55 11.72
N VAL A 200 -1.04 -4.49 11.77
CA VAL A 200 -0.68 -3.18 11.23
C VAL A 200 0.18 -2.42 12.25
N LYS A 201 1.32 -1.89 11.80
CA LYS A 201 2.31 -1.15 12.60
C LYS A 201 2.15 0.35 12.45
N ASN A 202 1.90 0.81 11.22
CA ASN A 202 1.72 2.22 10.89
C ASN A 202 0.34 2.45 10.25
N ALA A 203 -0.73 2.48 11.06
CA ALA A 203 -2.11 2.53 10.56
C ALA A 203 -2.46 3.76 9.71
N ASP A 204 -1.74 4.86 9.87
CA ASP A 204 -1.88 6.12 9.12
C ASP A 204 -0.97 6.20 7.88
N ALA A 205 0.04 5.33 7.76
CA ALA A 205 1.02 5.38 6.68
C ALA A 205 0.53 4.62 5.43
N HIS A 206 -0.38 5.25 4.67
CA HIS A 206 -0.87 4.70 3.41
C HIS A 206 0.14 4.92 2.28
N LEU A 207 -0.07 4.26 1.15
CA LEU A 207 0.64 4.59 -0.09
C LEU A 207 -0.33 5.04 -1.18
N ALA A 208 -0.11 6.21 -1.76
CA ALA A 208 -0.71 6.59 -3.04
C ALA A 208 0.29 6.25 -4.16
N CYS A 209 -0.15 5.45 -5.13
CA CYS A 209 0.66 5.00 -6.25
C CYS A 209 0.25 5.74 -7.53
N TYR A 210 1.24 6.32 -8.20
CA TYR A 210 1.06 7.14 -9.39
C TYR A 210 1.75 6.51 -10.58
N VAL A 211 1.15 6.70 -11.76
CA VAL A 211 1.83 6.41 -13.02
C VAL A 211 3.00 7.37 -13.17
N THR A 212 4.11 6.85 -13.68
CA THR A 212 5.25 7.66 -14.11
C THR A 212 5.55 7.42 -15.57
N THR A 213 6.17 8.38 -16.24
CA THR A 213 6.74 8.14 -17.57
C THR A 213 7.63 6.90 -17.58
N PRO A 214 7.49 6.02 -18.60
CA PRO A 214 8.30 4.82 -18.70
C PRO A 214 9.79 5.15 -18.78
N SER A 215 10.60 4.33 -18.11
CA SER A 215 12.05 4.39 -18.17
C SER A 215 12.62 3.35 -19.13
N GLN A 216 13.72 3.66 -19.81
CA GLN A 216 14.51 2.63 -20.48
C GLN A 216 15.24 1.79 -19.44
N PHE A 217 14.96 0.50 -19.41
CA PHE A 217 15.57 -0.41 -18.44
C PHE A 217 15.71 -1.80 -19.05
N PRO A 218 16.94 -2.33 -19.19
CA PRO A 218 17.18 -3.63 -19.86
C PRO A 218 16.63 -4.83 -19.06
N GLY A 219 16.20 -4.60 -17.83
CA GLY A 219 15.79 -5.62 -16.90
C GLY A 219 16.96 -6.21 -16.14
N ILE A 220 16.70 -6.71 -14.93
CA ILE A 220 17.69 -7.34 -14.06
C ILE A 220 17.06 -8.53 -13.33
N ALA A 221 17.85 -9.57 -13.07
CA ALA A 221 17.45 -10.67 -12.22
C ALA A 221 17.94 -10.46 -10.78
N VAL A 222 17.06 -10.70 -9.81
CA VAL A 222 17.35 -10.58 -8.37
C VAL A 222 16.74 -11.73 -7.61
N ASN A 223 17.35 -12.13 -6.50
CA ASN A 223 16.74 -13.03 -5.55
C ASN A 223 15.75 -12.26 -4.68
N ILE A 224 14.56 -12.83 -4.47
CA ILE A 224 13.57 -12.35 -3.51
C ILE A 224 13.21 -13.44 -2.50
N ALA A 225 12.88 -13.04 -1.27
CA ALA A 225 12.33 -13.91 -0.24
C ALA A 225 11.23 -13.18 0.54
N ASN A 226 10.05 -13.80 0.59
CA ASN A 226 8.94 -13.43 1.45
C ASN A 226 8.16 -14.71 1.83
N GLN A 227 7.08 -14.55 2.58
CA GLN A 227 6.29 -15.67 3.10
C GLN A 227 5.57 -16.51 2.03
N PHE A 228 5.48 -16.03 0.78
CA PHE A 228 4.83 -16.76 -0.32
C PHE A 228 5.82 -17.32 -1.32
N VAL A 229 7.04 -16.77 -1.39
CA VAL A 229 8.00 -17.14 -2.42
C VAL A 229 9.43 -16.86 -2.00
N LYS A 230 10.33 -17.78 -2.36
CA LYS A 230 11.78 -17.62 -2.23
C LYS A 230 12.47 -18.14 -3.50
N ARG A 231 12.75 -17.23 -4.46
CA ARG A 231 13.37 -17.58 -5.75
C ARG A 231 13.91 -16.33 -6.48
N PRO A 232 14.72 -16.49 -7.53
CA PRO A 232 15.03 -15.40 -8.44
C PRO A 232 13.81 -14.97 -9.26
N ILE A 233 13.68 -13.68 -9.50
CA ILE A 233 12.74 -13.10 -10.47
C ILE A 233 13.47 -12.14 -11.41
N ARG A 234 12.96 -12.00 -12.64
CA ARG A 234 13.37 -10.93 -13.54
C ARG A 234 12.43 -9.74 -13.38
N VAL A 235 13.00 -8.56 -13.16
CA VAL A 235 12.27 -7.30 -13.16
C VAL A 235 12.61 -6.53 -14.43
N LEU A 236 11.63 -5.82 -14.98
CA LEU A 236 11.68 -5.04 -16.22
C LEU A 236 11.44 -3.57 -15.88
N LYS A 237 11.02 -2.76 -16.86
CA LYS A 237 10.88 -1.32 -16.70
C LYS A 237 10.03 -0.91 -15.48
N PRO A 238 10.42 0.16 -14.77
CA PRO A 238 9.57 0.78 -13.78
C PRO A 238 8.64 1.82 -14.43
N ASP A 239 7.43 1.92 -13.88
CA ASP A 239 6.34 2.77 -14.39
C ASP A 239 5.40 3.27 -13.28
N ILE A 240 5.66 2.92 -12.02
CA ILE A 240 4.89 3.37 -10.86
C ILE A 240 5.81 3.95 -9.78
N LEU A 241 5.36 5.04 -9.16
CA LEU A 241 5.91 5.60 -7.94
C LEU A 241 4.82 5.56 -6.85
N CYS A 242 5.05 4.82 -5.78
CA CYS A 242 4.20 4.83 -4.60
C CYS A 242 4.82 5.71 -3.52
N VAL A 243 4.00 6.54 -2.87
CA VAL A 243 4.46 7.58 -1.95
C VAL A 243 3.66 7.51 -0.64
N PRO A 244 4.30 7.70 0.53
CA PRO A 244 3.58 7.82 1.79
C PRO A 244 2.47 8.87 1.68
N SER A 245 1.29 8.56 2.20
CA SER A 245 0.11 9.42 2.12
C SER A 245 -0.74 9.31 3.37
N LEU A 246 -1.26 10.44 3.84
CA LEU A 246 -2.33 10.46 4.82
C LEU A 246 -3.66 10.29 4.11
N LYS A 247 -4.57 9.54 4.70
CA LYS A 247 -6.00 9.56 4.35
C LYS A 247 -6.72 10.43 5.37
N LEU A 248 -7.11 11.63 4.96
CA LEU A 248 -7.75 12.60 5.84
C LEU A 248 -9.21 12.27 6.06
N GLN A 249 -9.91 11.92 4.97
CA GLN A 249 -11.33 11.61 4.97
C GLN A 249 -11.63 10.59 3.89
N TRP A 250 -12.70 9.81 4.08
CA TRP A 250 -13.27 8.99 3.01
C TRP A 250 -14.75 8.69 3.28
N ALA A 251 -15.49 8.42 2.21
CA ALA A 251 -16.86 7.95 2.28
C ALA A 251 -17.17 6.99 1.13
N PRO A 252 -18.04 5.98 1.32
CA PRO A 252 -18.60 5.22 0.21
C PRO A 252 -19.44 6.14 -0.68
N VAL A 253 -19.42 5.90 -1.98
CA VAL A 253 -20.35 6.56 -2.91
C VAL A 253 -21.72 5.91 -2.73
N LEU A 254 -22.65 6.63 -2.11
CA LEU A 254 -24.03 6.17 -1.94
C LEU A 254 -24.72 6.18 -3.32
N GLY A 255 -25.42 5.08 -3.66
CA GLY A 255 -26.30 5.05 -4.84
C GLY A 255 -25.83 4.25 -6.06
N VAL A 256 -24.72 3.50 -5.99
CA VAL A 256 -24.45 2.44 -6.98
C VAL A 256 -24.96 1.12 -6.42
N THR A 257 -26.27 0.90 -6.52
CA THR A 257 -26.82 -0.46 -6.39
C THR A 257 -26.17 -1.32 -7.46
N ALA A 258 -25.47 -2.39 -7.07
CA ALA A 258 -25.15 -3.47 -7.98
C ALA A 258 -26.47 -3.90 -8.63
N ASN A 259 -26.61 -3.72 -9.94
CA ASN A 259 -27.82 -4.10 -10.66
C ASN A 259 -27.97 -5.64 -10.56
N PRO A 260 -28.98 -6.18 -9.85
CA PRO A 260 -29.28 -7.61 -9.89
C PRO A 260 -30.27 -7.79 -11.04
N GLY A 261 -29.76 -7.76 -12.27
CA GLY A 261 -30.62 -7.62 -13.45
C GLY A 261 -29.99 -8.17 -14.72
N ALA A 262 -29.61 -9.44 -14.69
CA ALA A 262 -29.47 -10.25 -15.89
C ALA A 262 -30.00 -11.66 -15.60
N SER A 263 -31.29 -11.75 -15.25
CA SER A 263 -32.06 -12.95 -15.51
C SER A 263 -32.37 -12.94 -17.00
N GLY A 264 -31.52 -13.59 -17.79
CA GLY A 264 -31.87 -13.99 -19.14
C GLY A 264 -32.73 -15.23 -19.04
N THR A 265 -34.05 -15.07 -19.24
CA THR A 265 -34.93 -16.17 -19.59
C THR A 265 -34.48 -16.79 -20.92
N PRO A 266 -34.62 -18.12 -21.09
CA PRO A 266 -34.14 -18.82 -22.28
C PRO A 266 -35.05 -18.50 -23.47
N VAL A 267 -34.45 -18.19 -24.61
CA VAL A 267 -35.16 -18.18 -25.90
C VAL A 267 -35.26 -19.63 -26.36
N GLU A 268 -36.49 -20.10 -26.48
CA GLU A 268 -36.89 -21.40 -27.01
C GLU A 268 -36.68 -21.41 -28.53
N GLU A 269 -35.69 -22.18 -29.00
CA GLU A 269 -35.51 -22.47 -30.43
C GLU A 269 -36.56 -23.51 -30.86
N THR A 270 -37.45 -23.10 -31.77
CA THR A 270 -38.37 -23.98 -32.48
C THR A 270 -37.63 -24.59 -33.69
N PRO A 271 -37.77 -25.89 -34.01
CA PRO A 271 -37.03 -26.51 -35.10
C PRO A 271 -37.73 -26.28 -36.44
N GLU A 272 -36.98 -25.90 -37.46
CA GLU A 272 -37.46 -25.91 -38.85
C GLU A 272 -36.54 -26.80 -39.70
N GLN A 273 -37.05 -28.00 -40.00
CA GLN A 273 -36.64 -28.80 -41.15
C GLN A 273 -37.58 -28.51 -42.31
N PRO A 274 -37.08 -28.55 -43.55
CA PRO A 274 -37.28 -29.76 -44.36
C PRO A 274 -36.02 -30.58 -44.54
#